data_AF-A0A934ZP81-F1
#
_entry.id   AF-A0A934ZP81-F1
#
_cell.length_a   1.000
_cell.length_b   1.000
_cell.length_c   1.000
_cell.angle_alpha   90.00
_cell.angle_beta   90.00
_cell.angle_gamma   90.00
#
_symmetry.space_group_name_H-M   'P 1'
#
loop_
_entity.id
_entity.type
_entity.pdbx_description
1 polymer ?
#
loop_
_entity_poly.entity_id
_entity_poly.type
_entity_poly.pdbx_seq_one_letter_code
_entity_poly.pdbx_strand_id
1 'polypeptide(L)'
;MKKVDVSPDPEAARLAAAYATRPRAIDYVMGKLAAVDGERADLAFIAAREVSAFCAALGFEKTWSGRTIEEIARKRSPKVEADDFGPAVIVASEATAILEALKRMIAKDHFVGTPESRFDKTILNDFLPRSRAGFEGEPTLGHLWEFQYALQVELEHGRTRGANVTNNHPILTGLVVMAHLSEDTLYYARLWVMESEGELAAQIARGKKADEIAKTAKEHNVARLYLAKRLLEKAELEGTKLPR
;
A
#
# COMPACT_ATOMS: atom_id res chain seq x y z
N MET A 1 43.68 -28.93 -27.03
CA MET A 1 42.77 -27.87 -26.54
C MET A 1 41.52 -27.89 -27.40
N LYS A 2 40.37 -28.33 -26.86
CA LYS A 2 39.07 -28.21 -27.55
C LYS A 2 38.65 -26.74 -27.49
N LYS A 3 38.38 -26.13 -28.65
CA LYS A 3 37.74 -24.81 -28.73
C LYS A 3 36.38 -24.91 -28.04
N VAL A 4 36.17 -24.10 -27.00
CA VAL A 4 34.86 -23.91 -26.40
C VAL A 4 34.03 -23.16 -27.45
N ASP A 5 32.94 -23.77 -27.89
CA ASP A 5 31.97 -23.14 -28.76
C ASP A 5 31.24 -22.06 -27.95
N VAL A 6 31.59 -20.79 -28.19
CA VAL A 6 30.94 -19.64 -27.57
C VAL A 6 29.83 -19.21 -28.51
N SER A 7 28.76 -19.99 -28.60
CA SER A 7 27.54 -19.50 -29.23
C SER A 7 27.08 -18.26 -28.47
N PRO A 8 26.73 -17.15 -29.12
CA PRO A 8 26.26 -15.96 -28.42
C PRO A 8 25.04 -16.33 -27.58
N ASP A 9 25.06 -15.90 -26.31
CA ASP A 9 23.95 -16.11 -25.38
C ASP A 9 22.64 -15.63 -26.04
N PRO A 10 21.68 -16.54 -26.30
CA PRO A 10 20.41 -16.21 -26.96
C PRO A 10 19.62 -15.15 -26.19
N GLU A 11 19.79 -15.08 -24.87
CA GLU A 11 19.14 -14.08 -24.02
C GLU A 11 19.80 -12.71 -24.19
N ALA A 12 21.13 -12.64 -24.20
CA ALA A 12 21.88 -11.41 -24.47
C ALA A 12 21.57 -10.83 -25.87
N ALA A 13 21.48 -11.67 -26.90
CA ALA A 13 21.12 -11.23 -28.25
C ALA A 13 19.68 -10.71 -28.31
N ARG A 14 18.74 -11.36 -27.61
CA ARG A 14 17.35 -10.92 -27.49
C ARG A 14 17.23 -9.59 -26.74
N LEU A 15 17.98 -9.39 -25.66
CA LEU A 15 18.03 -8.13 -24.91
C LEU A 15 18.66 -7.01 -25.75
N ALA A 16 19.75 -7.27 -26.46
CA ALA A 16 20.36 -6.28 -27.35
C ALA A 16 19.38 -5.81 -28.45
N ALA A 17 18.61 -6.73 -29.03
CA ALA A 17 17.58 -6.39 -30.01
C ALA A 17 16.37 -5.65 -29.40
N ALA A 18 15.99 -5.99 -28.16
CA ALA A 18 14.93 -5.32 -27.42
C ALA A 18 15.30 -3.88 -27.06
N TYR A 19 16.54 -3.62 -26.66
CA TYR A 19 17.05 -2.30 -26.28
C TYR A 19 17.71 -1.52 -27.42
N ALA A 20 17.63 -2.02 -28.67
CA ALA A 20 18.31 -1.43 -29.83
C ALA A 20 17.88 0.01 -30.14
N THR A 21 16.65 0.39 -29.80
CA THR A 21 16.15 1.76 -29.97
C THR A 21 15.25 2.13 -28.79
N ARG A 22 15.10 3.44 -28.52
CA ARG A 22 14.23 3.92 -27.44
C ARG A 22 12.78 3.39 -27.54
N PRO A 23 12.10 3.41 -28.71
CA PRO A 23 10.76 2.84 -28.81
C PRO A 23 10.72 1.34 -28.52
N ARG A 24 11.66 0.56 -29.06
CA ARG A 24 11.71 -0.90 -28.82
C ARG A 24 11.98 -1.24 -27.36
N ALA A 25 12.81 -0.44 -26.69
CA ALA A 25 13.06 -0.60 -25.26
C ALA A 25 11.79 -0.33 -24.44
N ILE A 26 11.03 0.72 -24.79
CA ILE A 26 9.74 1.03 -24.16
C ILE A 26 8.73 -0.11 -24.41
N ASP A 27 8.57 -0.55 -25.66
CA ASP A 27 7.64 -1.64 -26.02
C ASP A 27 8.02 -2.96 -25.33
N TYR A 28 9.32 -3.26 -25.24
CA TYR A 28 9.82 -4.44 -24.55
C TYR A 28 9.51 -4.40 -23.06
N VAL A 29 9.79 -3.26 -22.40
CA VAL A 29 9.47 -3.08 -20.98
C VAL A 29 7.96 -3.15 -20.79
N MET A 30 7.16 -2.37 -21.53
CA MET A 30 5.69 -2.38 -21.42
C MET A 30 5.09 -3.77 -21.67
N GLY A 31 5.60 -4.52 -22.65
CA GLY A 31 5.18 -5.91 -22.91
C GLY A 31 5.59 -6.91 -21.83
N LYS A 32 6.59 -6.58 -20.99
CA LYS A 32 6.93 -7.33 -19.77
C LYS A 32 6.08 -6.93 -18.57
N LEU A 33 5.73 -5.65 -18.48
CA LEU A 33 4.89 -5.15 -17.40
C LEU A 33 3.42 -5.59 -17.60
N ALA A 34 2.96 -5.77 -18.84
CA ALA A 34 1.56 -6.04 -19.18
C ALA A 34 1.21 -7.53 -19.36
N ALA A 35 0.14 -7.99 -18.71
CA ALA A 35 -0.62 -9.16 -19.09
C ALA A 35 -1.72 -8.74 -20.09
N VAL A 36 -1.86 -9.49 -21.17
CA VAL A 36 -2.83 -9.20 -22.25
C VAL A 36 -3.85 -10.32 -22.32
N ASP A 37 -5.13 -10.01 -22.10
CA ASP A 37 -6.23 -11.00 -22.15
C ASP A 37 -7.05 -10.96 -23.47
N GLY A 38 -6.52 -10.28 -24.49
CA GLY A 38 -7.14 -10.17 -25.82
C GLY A 38 -7.98 -8.91 -26.01
N GLU A 39 -8.44 -8.26 -24.92
CA GLU A 39 -9.18 -6.99 -24.98
C GLU A 39 -8.53 -5.87 -24.16
N ARG A 40 -7.78 -6.20 -23.10
CA ARG A 40 -7.05 -5.23 -22.26
C ARG A 40 -5.61 -5.66 -21.99
N ALA A 41 -4.75 -4.67 -21.77
CA ALA A 41 -3.40 -4.84 -21.28
C ALA A 41 -3.35 -4.27 -19.85
N ASP A 42 -3.36 -5.14 -18.85
CA ASP A 42 -3.22 -4.77 -17.44
C ASP A 42 -1.77 -5.00 -17.00
N LEU A 43 -1.19 -4.09 -16.21
CA LEU A 43 0.16 -4.29 -15.70
C LEU A 43 0.16 -5.38 -14.62
N ALA A 44 0.37 -6.66 -14.93
CA ALA A 44 0.21 -7.74 -13.95
C ALA A 44 1.47 -8.62 -13.88
N PHE A 45 2.37 -8.27 -12.95
CA PHE A 45 3.63 -8.98 -12.73
C PHE A 45 3.48 -10.39 -12.15
N ILE A 46 2.42 -10.61 -11.38
CA ILE A 46 2.15 -11.89 -10.71
C ILE A 46 0.83 -12.45 -11.23
N ALA A 47 0.81 -13.75 -11.58
CA ALA A 47 -0.39 -14.37 -12.10
C ALA A 47 -1.48 -14.46 -11.01
N ALA A 48 -2.75 -14.28 -11.42
CA ALA A 48 -3.89 -14.34 -10.51
C ALA A 48 -3.97 -15.63 -9.68
N ARG A 49 -3.55 -16.77 -10.25
CA ARG A 49 -3.46 -18.06 -9.54
C ARG A 49 -2.46 -18.04 -8.39
N GLU A 50 -1.34 -17.34 -8.55
CA GLU A 50 -0.27 -17.24 -7.54
C GLU A 50 -0.72 -16.33 -6.40
N VAL A 51 -1.34 -15.19 -6.73
CA VAL A 51 -1.97 -14.30 -5.74
C VAL A 51 -3.04 -15.06 -4.95
N SER A 52 -3.86 -15.85 -5.62
CA SER A 52 -4.94 -16.62 -4.97
C SER A 52 -4.40 -17.70 -4.04
N ALA A 53 -3.37 -18.43 -4.46
CA ALA A 53 -2.70 -19.41 -3.61
C ALA A 53 -2.08 -18.75 -2.37
N PHE A 54 -1.47 -17.58 -2.55
CA PHE A 54 -0.89 -16.82 -1.44
C PHE A 54 -1.95 -16.30 -0.45
N CYS A 55 -3.06 -15.74 -0.95
CA CYS A 55 -4.18 -15.31 -0.10
C CYS A 55 -4.71 -16.48 0.75
N ALA A 56 -4.89 -17.66 0.15
CA ALA A 56 -5.31 -18.86 0.86
C ALA A 56 -4.28 -19.29 1.92
N ALA A 57 -2.98 -19.20 1.62
CA ALA A 57 -1.91 -19.51 2.58
C ALA A 57 -1.87 -18.57 3.79
N LEU A 58 -2.30 -17.31 3.63
CA LEU A 58 -2.47 -16.36 4.72
C LEU A 58 -3.82 -16.52 5.47
N GLY A 59 -4.69 -17.43 5.03
CA GLY A 59 -5.99 -17.68 5.65
C GLY A 59 -7.08 -16.68 5.24
N PHE A 60 -6.95 -16.02 4.09
CA PHE A 60 -7.97 -15.11 3.59
C PHE A 60 -9.19 -15.91 3.11
N GLU A 61 -10.40 -15.38 3.34
CA GLU A 61 -11.63 -16.03 2.86
C GLU A 61 -11.76 -15.95 1.33
N LYS A 62 -11.19 -14.90 0.72
CA LYS A 62 -11.28 -14.61 -0.71
C LYS A 62 -9.93 -14.14 -1.25
N THR A 63 -9.65 -14.48 -2.51
CA THR A 63 -8.51 -13.89 -3.25
C THR A 63 -8.71 -12.39 -3.46
N TRP A 64 -7.65 -11.60 -3.42
CA TRP A 64 -7.68 -10.20 -3.81
C TRP A 64 -7.52 -9.99 -5.32
N SER A 65 -6.97 -10.96 -6.04
CA SER A 65 -6.69 -10.81 -7.47
C SER A 65 -7.98 -10.66 -8.29
N GLY A 66 -7.98 -9.72 -9.23
CA GLY A 66 -9.11 -9.42 -10.10
C GLY A 66 -10.31 -8.74 -9.41
N ARG A 67 -10.29 -8.60 -8.08
CA ARG A 67 -11.40 -7.99 -7.33
C ARG A 67 -11.34 -6.47 -7.32
N THR A 68 -12.50 -5.84 -7.18
CA THR A 68 -12.61 -4.39 -6.96
C THR A 68 -12.33 -4.02 -5.51
N ILE A 69 -12.11 -2.74 -5.25
CA ILE A 69 -11.91 -2.22 -3.89
C ILE A 69 -13.15 -2.51 -3.05
N GLU A 70 -14.35 -2.35 -3.60
CA GLU A 70 -15.62 -2.59 -2.91
C GLU A 70 -15.80 -4.07 -2.53
N GLU A 71 -15.14 -4.98 -3.26
CA GLU A 71 -15.15 -6.41 -2.98
C GLU A 71 -14.08 -6.84 -1.95
N ILE A 72 -13.01 -6.05 -1.80
CA ILE A 72 -11.89 -6.34 -0.89
C ILE A 72 -12.03 -5.56 0.43
N ALA A 73 -12.19 -4.24 0.32
CA ALA A 73 -12.37 -3.33 1.44
C ALA A 73 -13.84 -3.28 1.85
N ARG A 74 -14.07 -2.97 3.13
CA ARG A 74 -15.40 -2.75 3.68
C ARG A 74 -15.42 -1.42 4.42
N LYS A 75 -16.59 -0.78 4.46
CA LYS A 75 -16.81 0.27 5.46
C LYS A 75 -16.59 -0.32 6.85
N ARG A 76 -16.08 0.49 7.79
CA ARG A 76 -15.83 0.05 9.16
C ARG A 76 -17.15 -0.50 9.74
N SER A 77 -17.02 -1.46 10.65
CA SER A 77 -18.13 -2.32 11.14
C SER A 77 -19.43 -1.53 11.43
N PRO A 78 -20.61 -2.03 11.04
CA PRO A 78 -21.91 -1.38 11.30
C PRO A 78 -22.32 -1.32 12.77
N LYS A 79 -21.50 -1.86 13.69
CA LYS A 79 -21.65 -1.66 15.15
C LYS A 79 -21.02 -0.35 15.64
N VAL A 80 -20.19 0.29 14.82
CA VAL A 80 -19.93 1.73 14.90
C VAL A 80 -21.15 2.37 14.25
N GLU A 81 -21.74 3.36 14.90
CA GLU A 81 -23.05 3.94 14.56
C GLU A 81 -23.19 4.29 13.07
N ALA A 82 -24.42 4.56 12.61
CA ALA A 82 -24.76 4.97 11.25
C ALA A 82 -24.00 6.21 10.70
N ASP A 83 -23.11 6.77 11.52
CA ASP A 83 -22.29 7.96 11.37
C ASP A 83 -20.76 7.65 11.28
N ASP A 84 -20.36 6.47 10.80
CA ASP A 84 -18.96 6.23 10.46
C ASP A 84 -18.59 7.00 9.19
N PHE A 85 -18.04 8.21 9.38
CA PHE A 85 -17.46 9.06 8.33
C PHE A 85 -16.01 8.66 7.99
N GLY A 86 -15.54 7.49 8.45
CA GLY A 86 -14.22 6.98 8.11
C GLY A 86 -14.16 6.36 6.71
N PRO A 87 -12.96 6.26 6.11
CA PRO A 87 -12.77 5.64 4.81
C PRO A 87 -13.05 4.14 4.89
N ALA A 88 -13.26 3.52 3.74
CA ALA A 88 -13.26 2.06 3.66
C ALA A 88 -11.88 1.52 4.05
N VAL A 89 -11.86 0.38 4.74
CA VAL A 89 -10.63 -0.23 5.23
C VAL A 89 -10.62 -1.73 4.93
N ILE A 90 -9.42 -2.29 4.77
CA ILE A 90 -9.24 -3.74 4.61
C ILE A 90 -9.70 -4.48 5.86
N VAL A 91 -10.17 -5.71 5.70
CA VAL A 91 -10.60 -6.56 6.83
C VAL A 91 -9.44 -6.73 7.82
N ALA A 92 -9.73 -6.54 9.12
CA ALA A 92 -8.69 -6.49 10.16
C ALA A 92 -7.83 -7.77 10.25
N SER A 93 -8.41 -8.95 10.04
CA SER A 93 -7.67 -10.22 10.02
C SER A 93 -6.70 -10.29 8.86
N GLU A 94 -7.11 -9.88 7.66
CA GLU A 94 -6.26 -9.87 6.45
C GLU A 94 -5.12 -8.86 6.59
N ALA A 95 -5.43 -7.63 7.05
CA ALA A 95 -4.41 -6.61 7.31
C ALA A 95 -3.42 -7.06 8.40
N THR A 96 -3.90 -7.72 9.45
CA THR A 96 -3.04 -8.29 10.52
C THR A 96 -2.11 -9.36 9.96
N ALA A 97 -2.62 -10.26 9.11
CA ALA A 97 -1.82 -11.30 8.48
C ALA A 97 -0.72 -10.72 7.57
N ILE A 98 -1.03 -9.67 6.80
CA ILE A 98 -0.05 -8.94 5.98
C ILE A 98 0.98 -8.26 6.88
N LEU A 99 0.53 -7.54 7.91
CA LEU A 99 1.42 -6.82 8.84
C LEU A 99 2.39 -7.77 9.54
N GLU A 100 1.92 -8.93 10.00
CA GLU A 100 2.77 -9.96 10.62
C GLU A 100 3.72 -10.62 9.61
N ALA A 101 3.31 -10.79 8.35
CA ALA A 101 4.19 -11.28 7.31
C ALA A 101 5.33 -10.28 7.03
N LEU A 102 5.02 -8.99 6.88
CA LEU A 102 6.02 -7.93 6.68
C LEU A 102 6.97 -7.82 7.88
N LYS A 103 6.44 -7.82 9.11
CA LYS A 103 7.24 -7.84 10.34
C LYS A 103 8.21 -9.04 10.37
N ARG A 104 7.75 -10.23 9.97
CA ARG A 104 8.61 -11.42 9.86
C ARG A 104 9.69 -11.25 8.80
N MET A 105 9.42 -10.54 7.70
CA MET A 105 10.42 -10.25 6.68
C MET A 105 11.48 -9.27 7.19
N ILE A 106 11.09 -8.25 7.96
CA ILE A 106 12.02 -7.33 8.63
C ILE A 106 12.90 -8.09 9.62
N ALA A 107 12.32 -8.93 10.47
CA ALA A 107 13.05 -9.72 11.47
C ALA A 107 14.02 -10.74 10.87
N LYS A 108 13.85 -11.08 9.58
CA LYS A 108 14.73 -11.98 8.81
C LYS A 108 15.74 -11.23 7.93
N ASP A 109 15.84 -9.92 8.06
CA ASP A 109 16.74 -9.08 7.26
C ASP A 109 16.53 -9.22 5.74
N HIS A 110 15.28 -9.43 5.30
CA HIS A 110 14.96 -9.46 3.87
C HIS A 110 15.03 -8.08 3.20
N PHE A 111 15.04 -6.99 3.99
CA PHE A 111 15.19 -5.64 3.50
C PHE A 111 16.56 -5.11 3.90
N VAL A 112 17.38 -4.80 2.90
CA VAL A 112 18.70 -4.21 3.05
C VAL A 112 18.71 -2.84 2.39
N GLY A 113 19.13 -1.83 3.16
CA GLY A 113 19.36 -0.48 2.64
C GLY A 113 20.74 -0.35 1.98
N THR A 114 21.04 0.84 1.47
CA THR A 114 22.39 1.19 1.04
C THR A 114 23.18 1.79 2.22
N PRO A 115 24.51 1.94 2.12
CA PRO A 115 25.28 2.67 3.13
C PRO A 115 24.76 4.10 3.38
N GLU A 116 24.19 4.74 2.35
CA GLU A 116 23.65 6.11 2.37
C GLU A 116 22.19 6.18 2.82
N SER A 117 21.45 5.08 2.76
CA SER A 117 20.04 5.00 3.17
C SER A 117 19.77 3.64 3.81
N ARG A 118 19.92 3.56 5.13
CA ARG A 118 19.63 2.34 5.89
C ARG A 118 18.13 2.11 5.97
N PHE A 119 17.72 0.84 5.88
CA PHE A 119 16.34 0.45 6.12
C PHE A 119 15.99 0.62 7.61
N ASP A 120 14.95 1.39 7.90
CA ASP A 120 14.40 1.52 9.24
C ASP A 120 13.59 0.26 9.60
N LYS A 121 14.11 -0.52 10.55
CA LYS A 121 13.44 -1.75 11.00
C LYS A 121 12.21 -1.48 11.88
N THR A 122 12.05 -0.25 12.39
CA THR A 122 10.93 0.16 13.24
C THR A 122 9.74 0.73 12.47
N ILE A 123 9.83 0.77 11.13
CA ILE A 123 8.85 1.38 10.22
C ILE A 123 7.40 0.91 10.40
N LEU A 124 7.18 -0.29 10.94
CA LEU A 124 5.85 -0.85 11.19
C LEU A 124 5.32 -0.65 12.62
N ASN A 125 6.12 -0.08 13.53
CA ASN A 125 5.84 -0.08 14.96
C ASN A 125 4.53 0.64 15.33
N ASP A 126 4.16 1.67 14.58
CA ASP A 126 2.92 2.40 14.80
C ASP A 126 1.67 1.52 14.65
N PHE A 127 1.73 0.52 13.78
CA PHE A 127 0.58 -0.30 13.39
C PHE A 127 0.48 -1.62 14.16
N LEU A 128 1.61 -2.08 14.70
CA LEU A 128 1.68 -3.30 15.52
C LEU A 128 0.92 -3.12 16.84
N PRO A 129 0.38 -4.22 17.44
CA PRO A 129 -0.32 -4.15 18.73
C PRO A 129 0.48 -3.41 19.79
N ARG A 130 -0.17 -2.50 20.53
CA ARG A 130 0.49 -1.60 21.48
C ARG A 130 1.29 -2.38 22.53
N SER A 131 2.58 -2.12 22.62
CA SER A 131 3.51 -2.80 23.53
C SER A 131 4.68 -1.89 23.88
N ARG A 132 5.07 -1.85 25.17
CA ARG A 132 6.29 -1.16 25.61
C ARG A 132 7.58 -1.93 25.28
N ALA A 133 7.52 -3.26 25.27
CA ALA A 133 8.64 -4.09 24.81
C ALA A 133 8.79 -4.03 23.29
N GLY A 134 7.68 -3.75 22.59
CA GLY A 134 7.68 -3.31 21.20
C GLY A 134 8.26 -4.29 20.18
N PHE A 135 8.82 -3.75 19.10
CA PHE A 135 9.50 -4.49 18.03
C PHE A 135 10.79 -3.73 17.65
N GLU A 136 11.87 -4.47 17.43
CA GLU A 136 13.21 -3.93 17.13
C GLU A 136 13.71 -2.92 18.18
N GLY A 137 13.35 -3.15 19.45
CA GLY A 137 13.80 -2.36 20.59
C GLY A 137 12.96 -1.11 20.89
N GLU A 138 11.97 -0.78 20.05
CA GLU A 138 11.18 0.44 20.17
C GLU A 138 9.69 0.16 20.40
N PRO A 139 8.95 1.03 21.14
CA PRO A 139 7.53 0.85 21.43
C PRO A 139 6.64 0.78 20.18
N THR A 140 5.54 0.03 20.28
CA THR A 140 4.51 -0.06 19.24
C THR A 140 3.21 0.62 19.69
N LEU A 141 2.41 1.16 18.75
CA LEU A 141 1.32 2.11 19.07
C LEU A 141 -0.10 1.59 18.81
N GLY A 142 -0.29 0.50 18.08
CA GLY A 142 -1.59 -0.14 17.93
C GLY A 142 -2.56 0.55 16.96
N HIS A 143 -2.06 1.29 15.96
CA HIS A 143 -2.89 1.92 14.91
C HIS A 143 -3.17 0.98 13.74
N LEU A 144 -3.56 -0.27 14.01
CA LEU A 144 -3.87 -1.27 12.97
C LEU A 144 -4.84 -0.73 11.92
N TRP A 145 -5.82 0.07 12.34
CA TRP A 145 -6.82 0.62 11.44
C TRP A 145 -6.20 1.55 10.37
N GLU A 146 -5.16 2.29 10.71
CA GLU A 146 -4.45 3.16 9.78
C GLU A 146 -3.71 2.33 8.74
N PHE A 147 -3.16 1.17 9.13
CA PHE A 147 -2.59 0.21 8.19
C PHE A 147 -3.65 -0.45 7.31
N GLN A 148 -4.85 -0.73 7.85
CA GLN A 148 -5.98 -1.21 7.04
C GLN A 148 -6.43 -0.17 6.00
N TYR A 149 -6.39 1.12 6.34
CA TYR A 149 -6.63 2.22 5.42
C TYR A 149 -5.51 2.33 4.38
N ALA A 150 -4.25 2.29 4.80
CA ALA A 150 -3.09 2.33 3.91
C ALA A 150 -3.16 1.25 2.81
N LEU A 151 -3.46 0.01 3.19
CA LEU A 151 -3.63 -1.08 2.23
C LEU A 151 -4.79 -0.85 1.26
N GLN A 152 -5.89 -0.24 1.71
CA GLN A 152 -7.00 0.11 0.82
C GLN A 152 -6.55 1.13 -0.22
N VAL A 153 -5.82 2.17 0.21
CA VAL A 153 -5.42 3.28 -0.66
C VAL A 153 -4.55 2.77 -1.79
N GLU A 154 -3.57 1.93 -1.47
CA GLU A 154 -2.67 1.38 -2.49
C GLU A 154 -3.37 0.45 -3.49
N LEU A 155 -4.39 -0.30 -3.04
CA LEU A 155 -5.23 -1.08 -3.95
C LEU A 155 -6.05 -0.17 -4.85
N GLU A 156 -6.59 0.93 -4.31
CA GLU A 156 -7.36 1.89 -5.08
C GLU A 156 -6.51 2.54 -6.16
N HIS A 157 -5.37 3.09 -5.78
CA HIS A 157 -4.45 3.79 -6.67
C HIS A 157 -3.95 2.86 -7.77
N GLY A 158 -3.64 1.60 -7.45
CA GLY A 158 -3.27 0.59 -8.43
C GLY A 158 -4.39 0.36 -9.46
N ARG A 159 -5.63 0.12 -9.02
CA ARG A 159 -6.68 -0.39 -9.91
C ARG A 159 -7.48 0.67 -10.65
N THR A 160 -7.89 1.75 -9.99
CA THR A 160 -8.80 2.75 -10.61
C THR A 160 -8.06 3.77 -11.48
N ARG A 161 -6.72 3.85 -11.34
CA ARG A 161 -5.87 4.77 -12.10
C ARG A 161 -4.98 4.10 -13.15
N GLY A 162 -5.19 2.80 -13.41
CA GLY A 162 -4.50 2.07 -14.47
C GLY A 162 -3.03 1.71 -14.16
N ALA A 163 -2.67 1.65 -12.88
CA ALA A 163 -1.30 1.45 -12.42
C ALA A 163 -1.14 0.18 -11.54
N ASN A 164 -1.94 -0.87 -11.79
CA ASN A 164 -2.06 -2.04 -10.90
C ASN A 164 -0.89 -3.04 -11.04
N VAL A 165 0.35 -2.57 -10.90
CA VAL A 165 1.56 -3.37 -11.14
C VAL A 165 1.67 -4.61 -10.23
N THR A 166 0.93 -4.67 -9.12
CA THR A 166 0.99 -5.76 -8.15
C THR A 166 -0.06 -6.84 -8.37
N ASN A 167 -1.05 -6.62 -9.25
CA ASN A 167 -2.25 -7.46 -9.38
C ASN A 167 -2.92 -7.72 -8.01
N ASN A 168 -2.97 -6.69 -7.17
CA ASN A 168 -3.47 -6.73 -5.79
C ASN A 168 -2.75 -7.74 -4.87
N HIS A 169 -1.50 -8.14 -5.16
CA HIS A 169 -0.80 -9.10 -4.32
C HIS A 169 -0.58 -8.54 -2.89
N PRO A 170 -1.09 -9.20 -1.82
CA PRO A 170 -1.15 -8.60 -0.47
C PRO A 170 0.19 -8.09 0.06
N ILE A 171 1.27 -8.86 -0.10
CA ILE A 171 2.61 -8.42 0.33
C ILE A 171 3.12 -7.27 -0.51
N LEU A 172 2.92 -7.29 -1.83
CA LEU A 172 3.43 -6.21 -2.68
C LEU A 172 2.69 -4.91 -2.39
N THR A 173 1.38 -4.95 -2.19
CA THR A 173 0.60 -3.82 -1.68
C THR A 173 1.16 -3.32 -0.35
N GLY A 174 1.46 -4.23 0.59
CA GLY A 174 2.13 -3.88 1.85
C GLY A 174 3.54 -3.29 1.70
N LEU A 175 4.30 -3.69 0.67
CA LEU A 175 5.60 -3.10 0.35
C LEU A 175 5.45 -1.67 -0.17
N VAL A 176 4.42 -1.38 -0.96
CA VAL A 176 4.12 0.01 -1.39
C VAL A 176 3.77 0.86 -0.18
N VAL A 177 2.97 0.32 0.76
CA VAL A 177 2.71 0.98 2.05
C VAL A 177 3.99 1.31 2.81
N MET A 178 4.91 0.34 2.95
CA MET A 178 6.20 0.60 3.61
C MET A 178 7.07 1.61 2.85
N ALA A 179 7.00 1.67 1.52
CA ALA A 179 7.75 2.67 0.75
C ALA A 179 7.32 4.09 1.14
N HIS A 180 6.01 4.36 1.25
CA HIS A 180 5.50 5.65 1.70
C HIS A 180 5.82 5.95 3.17
N LEU A 181 5.74 4.93 4.04
CA LEU A 181 6.12 5.08 5.45
C LEU A 181 7.61 5.39 5.65
N SER A 182 8.45 5.06 4.66
CA SER A 182 9.88 5.37 4.71
C SER A 182 10.17 6.86 4.51
N GLU A 183 9.21 7.60 3.93
CA GLU A 183 9.27 9.06 3.80
C GLU A 183 8.74 9.76 5.06
N ASP A 184 7.62 9.28 5.61
CA ASP A 184 7.02 9.78 6.85
C ASP A 184 6.19 8.66 7.52
N THR A 185 6.46 8.35 8.79
CA THR A 185 5.67 7.35 9.54
C THR A 185 4.20 7.75 9.73
N LEU A 186 3.85 9.02 9.52
CA LEU A 186 2.47 9.55 9.51
C LEU A 186 1.90 9.75 8.11
N TYR A 187 2.54 9.21 7.06
CA TYR A 187 2.16 9.41 5.67
C TYR A 187 0.66 9.23 5.43
N TYR A 188 0.08 8.12 5.88
CA TYR A 188 -1.33 7.81 5.63
C TYR A 188 -2.29 8.65 6.45
N ALA A 189 -1.94 9.02 7.68
CA ALA A 189 -2.72 10.01 8.44
C ALA A 189 -2.76 11.37 7.72
N ARG A 190 -1.67 11.80 7.08
CA ARG A 190 -1.63 13.03 6.26
C ARG A 190 -2.38 12.86 4.95
N LEU A 191 -2.21 11.73 4.30
CA LEU A 191 -2.86 11.43 3.02
C LEU A 191 -4.38 11.47 3.16
N TRP A 192 -4.94 10.93 4.25
CA TRP A 192 -6.37 10.98 4.48
C TRP A 192 -6.92 12.41 4.54
N VAL A 193 -6.18 13.34 5.16
CA VAL A 193 -6.54 14.77 5.16
C VAL A 193 -6.51 15.32 3.74
N MET A 194 -5.43 15.05 2.99
CA MET A 194 -5.25 15.56 1.63
C MET A 194 -6.31 15.02 0.65
N GLU A 195 -6.60 13.72 0.68
CA GLU A 195 -7.59 13.10 -0.21
C GLU A 195 -9.01 13.59 0.09
N SER A 196 -9.39 13.68 1.37
CA SER A 196 -10.70 14.20 1.77
C SER A 196 -10.88 15.69 1.45
N GLU A 197 -9.82 16.50 1.55
CA GLU A 197 -9.82 17.90 1.12
C GLU A 197 -9.99 18.02 -0.40
N GLY A 198 -9.24 17.21 -1.17
CA GLY A 198 -9.32 17.16 -2.62
C GLY A 198 -10.71 16.75 -3.11
N GLU A 199 -11.32 15.74 -2.49
CA GLU A 199 -12.68 15.30 -2.81
C GLU A 199 -13.71 16.39 -2.47
N LEU A 200 -13.57 17.07 -1.33
CA LEU A 200 -14.44 18.19 -0.96
C LEU A 200 -14.38 19.31 -2.01
N ALA A 201 -13.17 19.71 -2.41
CA ALA A 201 -12.97 20.72 -3.45
C ALA A 201 -13.58 20.30 -4.79
N ALA A 202 -13.39 19.03 -5.18
CA ALA A 202 -13.97 18.47 -6.40
C ALA A 202 -15.50 18.44 -6.37
N GLN A 203 -16.12 18.07 -5.24
CA GLN A 203 -17.58 18.06 -5.07
C GLN A 203 -18.19 19.45 -5.17
N ILE A 204 -17.55 20.44 -4.54
CA ILE A 204 -17.96 21.86 -4.63
C ILE A 204 -17.87 22.35 -6.08
N ALA A 205 -16.73 22.11 -6.74
CA ALA A 205 -16.52 22.53 -8.13
C ALA A 205 -17.53 21.90 -9.11
N ARG A 206 -17.97 20.67 -8.83
CA ARG A 206 -18.96 19.93 -9.63
C ARG A 206 -20.41 20.25 -9.26
N GLY A 207 -20.66 21.13 -8.28
CA GLY A 207 -22.01 21.49 -7.84
C GLY A 207 -22.79 20.30 -7.26
N LYS A 208 -22.12 19.42 -6.52
CA LYS A 208 -22.76 18.29 -5.83
C LYS A 208 -23.77 18.79 -4.79
N LYS A 209 -24.68 17.91 -4.38
CA LYS A 209 -25.71 18.24 -3.39
C LYS A 209 -25.09 18.54 -2.02
N ALA A 210 -25.75 19.40 -1.26
CA ALA A 210 -25.25 19.86 0.03
C ALA A 210 -25.06 18.73 1.06
N ASP A 211 -25.87 17.67 1.00
CA ASP A 211 -25.76 16.50 1.86
C ASP A 211 -24.53 15.64 1.53
N GLU A 212 -24.22 15.46 0.24
CA GLU A 212 -22.97 14.79 -0.21
C GLU A 212 -21.74 15.58 0.27
N ILE A 213 -21.72 16.89 0.06
CA ILE A 213 -20.64 17.79 0.49
C ILE A 213 -20.48 17.76 2.02
N ALA A 214 -21.60 17.83 2.76
CA ALA A 214 -21.58 17.81 4.22
C ALA A 214 -21.00 16.50 4.77
N LYS A 215 -21.24 15.38 4.10
CA LYS A 215 -20.67 14.09 4.49
C LYS A 215 -19.14 14.07 4.32
N THR A 216 -18.64 14.50 3.17
CA THR A 216 -17.19 14.60 2.91
C THR A 216 -16.51 15.60 3.85
N ALA A 217 -17.16 16.72 4.14
CA ALA A 217 -16.65 17.70 5.11
C ALA A 217 -16.54 17.12 6.52
N LYS A 218 -17.49 16.27 6.94
CA LYS A 218 -17.39 15.55 8.22
C LYS A 218 -16.22 14.57 8.23
N GLU A 219 -16.04 13.78 7.17
CA GLU A 219 -14.89 12.89 7.00
C GLU A 219 -13.56 13.65 7.09
N HIS A 220 -13.44 14.77 6.37
CA HIS A 220 -12.24 15.61 6.39
C HIS A 220 -11.92 16.13 7.80
N ASN A 221 -12.93 16.54 8.57
CA ASN A 221 -12.73 16.95 9.96
C ASN A 221 -12.27 15.78 10.85
N VAL A 222 -12.80 14.56 10.65
CA VAL A 222 -12.33 13.37 11.36
C VAL A 222 -10.86 13.07 11.00
N ALA A 223 -10.49 13.16 9.72
CA ALA A 223 -9.12 12.97 9.26
C ALA A 223 -8.15 13.95 9.95
N ARG A 224 -8.52 15.23 10.01
CA ARG A 224 -7.72 16.27 10.67
C ARG A 224 -7.55 16.02 12.17
N LEU A 225 -8.62 15.64 12.86
CA LEU A 225 -8.56 15.30 14.28
C LEU A 225 -7.69 14.07 14.53
N TYR A 226 -7.78 13.07 13.65
CA TYR A 226 -6.93 11.90 13.75
C TYR A 226 -5.44 12.24 13.55
N LEU A 227 -5.10 12.99 12.49
CA LEU A 227 -3.73 13.43 12.26
C LEU A 227 -3.19 14.24 13.45
N ALA A 228 -4.00 15.15 14.00
CA ALA A 228 -3.62 15.92 15.19
C ALA A 228 -3.31 15.01 16.39
N LYS A 229 -4.15 13.99 16.65
CA LYS A 229 -3.90 12.99 17.69
C LYS A 229 -2.58 12.23 17.46
N ARG A 230 -2.30 11.83 16.22
CA ARG A 230 -1.08 11.08 15.87
C ARG A 230 0.17 11.94 16.02
N LEU A 231 0.11 13.21 15.61
CA LEU A 231 1.18 14.18 15.82
C LEU A 231 1.47 14.41 17.31
N LEU A 232 0.43 14.53 18.14
CA LEU A 232 0.59 14.63 19.60
C LEU A 232 1.28 13.39 20.18
N GLU A 233 0.85 12.19 19.78
CA GLU A 233 1.46 10.93 20.24
C GLU A 233 2.93 10.82 19.82
N LYS A 234 3.29 11.22 18.58
CA LYS A 234 4.68 11.26 18.11
C LYS A 234 5.52 12.27 18.90
N ALA A 235 5.00 13.47 19.11
CA ALA A 235 5.67 14.48 19.90
C ALA A 235 5.92 14.03 21.35
N GLU A 236 4.96 13.34 21.96
CA GLU A 236 5.12 12.77 23.31
C GLU A 236 6.21 11.69 23.37
N LEU A 237 6.29 10.82 22.36
CA LEU A 237 7.34 9.79 22.26
C LEU A 237 8.74 10.39 22.07
N GLU A 238 8.83 11.48 21.31
CA GLU A 238 10.07 12.22 21.07
C GLU A 238 10.45 13.17 22.23
N GLY A 239 9.60 13.28 23.26
CA GLY A 239 9.82 14.18 24.40
C GLY A 239 9.59 15.66 24.08
N THR A 240 8.97 15.97 22.93
CA THR A 240 8.64 17.32 22.50
C THR A 240 7.45 17.86 23.30
N LYS A 241 7.64 18.98 24.01
CA LYS A 241 6.55 19.66 24.75
C LYS A 241 5.73 20.54 23.81
N LEU A 242 4.53 20.11 23.47
CA LEU A 242 3.57 20.93 22.73
C LEU A 242 2.77 21.82 23.71
N PRO A 243 2.48 23.09 23.35
CA PRO A 243 1.59 23.94 24.14
C PRO A 243 0.19 23.32 24.19
N ARG A 244 -0.37 23.25 25.40
CA ARG A 244 -1.72 22.71 25.67
C ARG A 244 -2.77 23.78 25.53
#